data_AF-A0A0Q5XEW2-F1
#
_entry.id   AF-A0A0Q5XEW2-F1
#
_cell.length_a   1.000
_cell.length_b   1.000
_cell.length_c   1.000
_cell.angle_alpha   90.00
_cell.angle_beta   90.00
_cell.angle_gamma   90.00
#
_symmetry.space_group_name_H-M   'P 1'
#
loop_
_entity.id
_entity.type
_entity.pdbx_description
1 polymer ?
#
loop_
_entity_poly.entity_id
_entity_poly.type
_entity_poly.pdbx_seq_one_letter_code
_entity_poly.pdbx_strand_id
1 'polypeptide(L)' 'MSVSNNEIRKTFGKIFDQFGIPEYDIERRGKHPALTFDLAGRRHRVVLSSTPSDYRAQQNKISFLKRYIRNIHALH' A
#
# COMPACT_ATOMS: atom_id res chain seq x y z
N MET A 1 -18.30 -6.76 0.91
CA MET A 1 -18.13 -5.30 0.76
C MET A 1 -16.72 -5.00 0.30
N SER A 2 -16.48 -4.54 -0.93
CA SER A 2 -15.13 -4.16 -1.37
C SER A 2 -14.65 -2.91 -0.61
N VAL A 3 -13.42 -2.91 -0.06
CA VAL A 3 -12.79 -1.72 0.55
C VAL A 3 -12.90 -0.55 -0.42
N SER A 4 -13.23 0.66 0.01
CA SER A 4 -13.33 1.84 -0.88
C SER A 4 -11.96 2.45 -1.20
N ASN A 5 -11.78 3.08 -2.36
CA ASN A 5 -10.54 3.78 -2.71
C ASN A 5 -10.20 4.88 -1.69
N ASN A 6 -11.25 5.49 -1.11
CA ASN A 6 -11.08 6.50 -0.08
C ASN A 6 -10.49 5.93 1.23
N GLU A 7 -10.89 4.72 1.62
CA GLU A 7 -10.32 4.03 2.79
C GLU A 7 -8.87 3.62 2.55
N ILE A 8 -8.53 3.18 1.34
CA ILE A 8 -7.15 2.85 0.95
C ILE A 8 -6.30 4.12 1.02
N ARG A 9 -6.74 5.23 0.43
CA ARG A 9 -6.03 6.52 0.51
C ARG A 9 -5.84 7.00 1.95
N LYS A 10 -6.87 6.94 2.79
CA LYS A 10 -6.76 7.32 4.21
C LYS A 10 -5.82 6.40 4.99
N THR A 11 -5.87 5.10 4.73
CA THR A 11 -5.08 4.09 5.46
C THR A 11 -3.61 4.16 5.08
N PHE A 12 -3.31 4.24 3.78
CA PHE A 12 -1.95 4.14 3.26
C PHE A 12 -1.31 5.50 2.98
N GLY A 13 -2.09 6.58 2.79
CA GLY A 13 -1.56 7.93 2.58
C GLY A 13 -0.60 8.36 3.69
N LYS A 14 -0.99 8.18 4.96
CA LYS A 14 -0.11 8.47 6.11
C LYS A 14 1.21 7.69 6.10
N ILE A 15 1.19 6.46 5.56
CA ILE A 15 2.39 5.61 5.46
C ILE A 15 3.28 6.14 4.35
N PHE A 16 2.71 6.42 3.18
CA PHE A 16 3.45 7.00 2.06
C PHE A 16 4.06 8.35 2.42
N ASP A 17 3.32 9.22 3.10
CA ASP A 17 3.83 10.49 3.64
C ASP A 17 5.01 10.27 4.61
N GLN A 18 4.89 9.29 5.51
CA GLN A 18 5.96 8.95 6.46
C GLN A 18 7.26 8.49 5.76
N PHE A 19 7.16 7.89 4.58
CA PHE A 19 8.29 7.40 3.79
C PHE A 19 8.68 8.33 2.64
N GLY A 20 8.08 9.52 2.53
CA GLY A 20 8.40 10.49 1.49
C GLY A 20 8.01 10.05 0.08
N ILE A 21 6.89 9.33 -0.07
CA ILE A 21 6.37 8.84 -1.35
C ILE A 21 5.13 9.68 -1.73
N PRO A 22 5.30 10.81 -2.44
CA PRO A 22 4.20 11.73 -2.74
C PRO A 22 3.25 11.19 -3.83
N GLU A 23 3.75 10.32 -4.70
CA GLU A 23 3.00 9.82 -5.86
C GLU A 23 2.76 8.31 -5.73
N TYR A 24 1.49 7.95 -5.54
CA TYR A 24 1.02 6.58 -5.58
C TYR A 24 -0.35 6.49 -6.26
N ASP A 25 -0.60 5.39 -6.95
CA ASP A 25 -1.86 5.08 -7.62
C ASP A 25 -2.45 3.76 -7.10
N ILE A 26 -3.77 3.63 -7.21
CA ILE A 26 -4.53 2.46 -6.74
C ILE A 26 -5.14 1.76 -7.95
N GLU A 27 -4.52 0.67 -8.38
CA GLU A 27 -5.02 -0.16 -9.47
C GLU A 27 -6.09 -1.15 -8.99
N ARG A 28 -7.21 -1.23 -9.70
CA ARG A 28 -8.32 -2.20 -9.44
C ARG A 28 -8.59 -3.15 -10.60
N ARG A 29 -7.54 -3.67 -11.23
CA ARG A 29 -7.68 -4.56 -12.40
C ARG A 29 -8.07 -6.01 -12.08
N GLY A 30 -8.22 -6.39 -10.82
CA GLY A 30 -8.55 -7.77 -10.44
C GLY A 30 -9.27 -7.88 -9.10
N LYS A 31 -9.38 -9.12 -8.59
CA LYS A 31 -10.02 -9.40 -7.30
C LYS A 31 -9.41 -8.58 -6.16
N HIS A 32 -8.14 -8.21 -6.26
CA HIS A 32 -7.32 -7.53 -5.26
C HIS A 32 -6.89 -6.14 -5.75
N PRO A 33 -7.09 -5.04 -4.98
CA PRO A 33 -6.51 -3.75 -5.32
C PRO A 33 -4.99 -3.82 -5.20
N ALA A 34 -4.27 -3.08 -6.05
CA ALA A 34 -2.82 -2.93 -5.95
C ALA A 34 -2.45 -1.46 -5.78
N LEU A 35 -1.41 -1.20 -4.99
CA LEU A 35 -0.77 0.09 -4.88
C LEU A 35 0.44 0.11 -5.80
N THR A 36 0.52 1.11 -6.67
CA THR A 36 1.74 1.39 -7.43
C THR A 36 2.33 2.71 -7.00
N PHE A 37 3.63 2.77 -6.75
CA PHE A 37 4.30 3.98 -6.30
C PHE A 37 5.76 3.99 -6.73
N ASP A 38 6.34 5.17 -6.86
CA ASP A 38 7.75 5.32 -7.18
C ASP A 38 8.57 5.50 -5.91
N LEU A 39 9.65 4.72 -5.79
CA LEU A 39 10.59 4.78 -4.68
C LEU A 39 12.00 4.53 -5.21
N ALA A 40 12.94 5.40 -4.85
CA ALA A 40 14.35 5.31 -5.29
C ALA A 40 14.53 5.19 -6.81
N GLY A 41 13.70 5.91 -7.60
CA GLY A 41 13.76 5.89 -9.06
C GLY A 41 13.23 4.59 -9.71
N ARG A 42 12.57 3.72 -8.95
CA ARG A 42 11.94 2.50 -9.44
C ARG A 42 10.45 2.50 -9.12
N ARG A 43 9.66 2.02 -10.08
CA ARG A 43 8.22 1.81 -9.88
C ARG A 43 7.97 0.50 -9.18
N HIS A 44 7.36 0.57 -8.00
CA HIS A 44 6.97 -0.58 -7.19
C HIS A 44 5.48 -0.85 -7.31
N ARG A 45 5.11 -2.12 -7.32
CA ARG A 45 3.72 -2.58 -7.35
C ARG A 45 3.47 -3.57 -6.23
N VAL A 46 2.53 -3.23 -5.34
CA VAL A 46 2.17 -4.02 -4.16
C VAL A 46 0.70 -4.40 -4.24
N VAL A 47 0.42 -5.69 -4.39
CA VAL A 47 -0.96 -6.20 -4.37
C VAL A 47 -1.45 -6.26 -2.93
N LEU A 48 -2.56 -5.59 -2.64
CA LEU A 48 -3.22 -5.62 -1.34
C LEU A 48 -4.29 -6.71 -1.35
N SER A 49 -4.35 -7.52 -0.30
CA SER A 49 -5.47 -8.45 -0.14
C SER A 49 -6.80 -7.68 -0.09
N SER A 50 -7.79 -8.03 -0.92
CA SER A 50 -9.11 -7.38 -0.97
C SER A 50 -10.08 -7.89 0.08
N THR A 51 -9.68 -8.87 0.89
CA THR A 51 -10.52 -9.37 1.97
C THR A 51 -10.76 -8.24 2.99
N PRO A 52 -12.01 -7.80 3.20
CA PRO A 52 -12.35 -6.65 4.04
C PRO A 52 -12.81 -7.03 5.46
N SER A 53 -12.56 -8.26 5.92
CA SER A 53 -13.39 -8.80 7.01
C SER A 53 -12.89 -8.57 8.44
N ASP A 54 -11.68 -8.02 8.66
CA ASP A 54 -11.14 -7.90 10.02
C ASP A 54 -10.15 -6.76 10.21
N TYR A 55 -10.20 -6.10 11.37
CA TYR A 55 -9.18 -5.14 11.84
C TYR A 55 -7.78 -5.75 11.77
N ARG A 56 -7.63 -7.04 12.14
CA ARG A 56 -6.37 -7.78 12.04
C ARG A 56 -5.85 -7.88 10.61
N ALA A 57 -6.74 -8.13 9.63
CA ALA A 57 -6.34 -8.21 8.23
C ALA A 57 -5.85 -6.84 7.72
N GLN A 58 -6.45 -5.74 8.16
CA GLN A 58 -5.98 -4.39 7.84
C GLN A 58 -4.62 -4.07 8.46
N GLN A 59 -4.42 -4.41 9.74
CA GLN A 59 -3.13 -4.22 10.41
C GLN A 59 -2.01 -5.05 9.77
N ASN A 60 -2.30 -6.28 9.35
CA ASN A 60 -1.34 -7.11 8.62
C ASN A 60 -0.93 -6.48 7.28
N LYS A 61 -1.88 -5.89 6.53
CA LYS A 61 -1.56 -5.17 5.28
C LYS A 61 -0.67 -3.96 5.53
N ILE A 62 -0.97 -3.18 6.57
CA ILE A 62 -0.16 -2.02 6.98
C ILE A 62 1.26 -2.45 7.34
N SER A 63 1.39 -3.46 8.20
CA SER A 63 2.69 -3.99 8.63
C SER A 63 3.51 -4.56 7.47
N PHE A 64 2.85 -5.27 6.55
CA PHE A 64 3.47 -5.76 5.32
C PHE A 64 4.03 -4.61 4.47
N LEU A 65 3.22 -3.58 4.19
CA LEU A 65 3.66 -2.44 3.37
C LEU A 65 4.81 -1.67 4.02
N LYS A 66 4.72 -1.39 5.33
CA LYS A 66 5.79 -0.72 6.08
C LYS A 66 7.10 -1.50 6.00
N ARG A 67 7.04 -2.82 6.16
CA ARG A 67 8.21 -3.69 6.06
C ARG A 67 8.77 -3.72 4.64
N TYR A 68 7.92 -3.76 3.62
CA TYR A 68 8.33 -3.73 2.22
C TYR A 68 9.06 -2.43 1.88
N ILE A 69 8.47 -1.27 2.21
CA ILE A 69 9.07 0.04 1.96
C ILE A 69 10.39 0.19 2.73
N ARG A 70 10.44 -0.21 4.02
CA ARG A 70 11.68 -0.19 4.82
C ARG A 70 12.80 -1.04 4.21
N ASN A 71 12.48 -2.25 3.75
CA ASN A 71 13.48 -3.12 3.12
C ASN A 71 14.04 -2.50 1.83
N ILE A 72 13.20 -1.86 1.02
CA ILE A 72 13.66 -1.15 -0.18
C ILE A 72 14.52 0.04 0.20
N HIS A 73 14.08 0.82 1.19
CA HIS A 73 14.81 1.98 1.66
C HIS A 73 16.16 1.63 2.32
N ALA A 74 16.28 0.44 2.92
CA ALA A 74 17.54 -0.04 3.51
C ALA A 74 18.53 -0.63 2.48
N LEU A 75 18.07 -0.88 1.25
CA LEU A 75 18.91 -1.37 0.15
C LEU A 75 19.56 -0.23 -0.66
N HIS A 76 19.24 1.03 -0.35
CA HIS A 76 19.81 2.25 -0.91
C HIS A 76 20.59 3.01 0.18
#